data_AF-T2AUE3-F1
#
_entry.id   AF-T2AUE3-F1
#
_cell.length_a   1.000
_cell.length_b   1.000
_cell.length_c   1.000
_cell.angle_alpha   90.00
_cell.angle_beta   90.00
_cell.angle_gamma   90.00
#
_symmetry.space_group_name_H-M   'P 1'
#
loop_
_entity.id
_entity.type
_entity.pdbx_description
1 polymer ?
#
loop_
_entity_poly.entity_id
_entity_poly.type
_entity_poly.pdbx_seq_one_letter_code
_entity_poly.pdbx_strand_id
1 'polypeptide(L)'
;TLEIDITGPATVTAGDIIVDSDVEILNKDLVICSVAEGATFHARLTVKPGRGYVQADENKKEDMPIGVLPVDSIYTPVRRVNYQVENTRVGRRDDFDKLTMEIWTDGSI
;
A
#
# COMPACT_ATOMS: atom_id res chain seq x y z
N THR A 1 13.62 1.88 8.68
CA THR A 1 13.09 0.53 8.99
C THR A 1 12.07 0.71 10.08
N LEU A 2 10.90 0.13 9.92
CA LEU A 2 9.80 0.22 10.88
C LEU A 2 9.79 -1.04 11.75
N GLU A 3 9.21 -0.96 12.93
CA GLU A 3 9.24 -2.06 13.90
C GLU A 3 7.89 -2.24 14.60
N ILE A 4 7.58 -3.48 14.96
CA ILE A 4 6.46 -3.87 15.83
C ILE A 4 7.05 -4.79 16.90
N ASP A 5 6.78 -4.50 18.17
CA ASP A 5 7.14 -5.37 19.30
C ASP A 5 6.02 -5.35 20.35
N ILE A 6 5.23 -6.43 20.40
CA ILE A 6 4.01 -6.51 21.21
C ILE A 6 3.92 -7.87 21.89
N THR A 7 3.69 -7.87 23.20
CA THR A 7 3.37 -9.08 23.98
C THR A 7 1.86 -9.18 24.20
N GLY A 8 1.29 -10.36 23.91
CA GLY A 8 -0.12 -10.63 24.03
C GLY A 8 -0.60 -10.89 25.48
N PRO A 9 -1.92 -10.93 25.70
CA PRO A 9 -2.96 -10.97 24.68
C PRO A 9 -3.26 -9.58 24.09
N ALA A 10 -3.22 -9.45 22.76
CA ALA A 10 -3.43 -8.17 22.07
C ALA A 10 -3.89 -8.36 20.61
N THR A 11 -4.65 -7.40 20.08
CA THR A 11 -4.89 -7.24 18.64
C THR A 11 -3.93 -6.19 18.12
N VAL A 12 -3.06 -6.58 17.18
CA VAL A 12 -2.06 -5.70 16.57
C VAL A 12 -2.68 -5.00 15.38
N THR A 13 -2.56 -3.68 15.36
CA THR A 13 -3.04 -2.80 14.29
C THR A 13 -1.87 -2.09 13.61
N ALA A 14 -2.11 -1.50 12.44
CA ALA A 14 -1.10 -0.68 11.76
C ALA A 14 -0.72 0.57 12.57
N GLY A 15 -1.57 1.02 13.49
CA GLY A 15 -1.27 2.08 14.44
C GLY A 15 -0.19 1.71 15.46
N ASP A 16 0.07 0.42 15.69
CA ASP A 16 1.10 -0.04 16.61
C ASP A 16 2.50 -0.14 15.97
N ILE A 17 2.62 0.19 14.69
CA ILE A 17 3.90 0.23 13.99
C ILE A 17 4.68 1.45 14.45
N ILE A 18 5.89 1.22 14.95
CA ILE A 18 6.85 2.26 15.31
C ILE A 18 7.47 2.79 14.01
N VAL A 19 7.22 4.07 13.74
CA VAL A 19 7.69 4.79 12.55
C VAL A 19 8.62 5.93 12.93
N ASP A 20 9.47 6.33 11.98
CA ASP A 20 10.26 7.56 12.06
C ASP A 20 9.42 8.78 11.66
N SER A 21 9.98 9.99 11.80
CA SER A 21 9.28 11.25 11.48
C SER A 21 8.95 11.42 10.00
N ASP A 22 9.57 10.64 9.13
CA ASP A 22 9.49 10.79 7.68
C ASP A 22 8.43 9.86 7.07
N VAL A 23 7.81 9.00 7.89
CA VAL A 23 6.81 8.01 7.48
C VAL A 23 5.50 8.22 8.23
N GLU A 24 4.41 8.32 7.47
CA GLU A 24 3.05 8.36 8.01
C GLU A 24 2.25 7.12 7.59
N ILE A 25 1.54 6.53 8.54
CA ILE A 25 0.60 5.43 8.30
C ILE A 25 -0.81 6.01 8.22
N LEU A 26 -1.43 5.91 7.04
CA LEU A 26 -2.72 6.53 6.74
C LEU A 26 -3.92 5.74 7.29
N ASN A 27 -3.78 4.42 7.46
CA ASN A 27 -4.85 3.50 7.87
C ASN A 27 -4.50 2.78 9.19
N LYS A 28 -4.39 3.55 10.27
CA LYS A 28 -3.93 3.08 11.59
C LYS A 28 -4.82 1.99 12.22
N ASP A 29 -6.06 1.89 11.80
CA ASP A 29 -7.06 0.94 12.26
C ASP A 29 -6.95 -0.46 11.59
N LEU A 30 -6.10 -0.60 10.57
CA LEU A 30 -5.91 -1.87 9.89
C LEU A 30 -5.41 -2.94 10.86
N VAL A 31 -6.21 -3.99 11.09
CA VAL A 31 -5.80 -5.16 11.88
C VAL A 31 -4.77 -5.98 11.10
N ILE A 32 -3.63 -6.24 11.74
CA ILE A 32 -2.53 -7.05 11.18
C ILE A 32 -2.65 -8.50 11.66
N CYS A 33 -2.73 -8.71 12.98
CA CYS A 33 -2.84 -10.04 13.58
C CYS A 33 -3.37 -9.97 15.02
N SER A 34 -3.64 -11.13 15.61
CA SER A 34 -3.94 -11.28 17.05
C SER A 34 -2.83 -12.09 17.71
N VAL A 35 -2.36 -11.64 18.86
CA VAL A 35 -1.33 -12.29 19.68
C VAL A 35 -1.98 -12.91 20.90
N ALA A 36 -1.75 -14.21 21.10
CA ALA A 36 -2.28 -14.94 22.24
C ALA A 36 -1.58 -14.57 23.56
N GLU A 37 -2.20 -14.90 24.68
CA GLU A 37 -1.60 -14.71 26.01
C GLU A 37 -0.27 -15.46 26.12
N GLY A 38 0.76 -14.76 26.61
CA GLY A 38 2.10 -15.33 26.78
C GLY A 38 2.94 -15.41 25.50
N ALA A 39 2.45 -14.94 24.35
CA ALA A 39 3.20 -14.86 23.10
C ALA A 39 3.70 -13.43 22.83
N THR A 40 4.81 -13.30 22.10
CA THR A 40 5.33 -12.02 21.62
C THR A 40 5.39 -12.01 20.10
N PHE A 41 4.93 -10.92 19.50
CA PHE A 41 5.06 -10.64 18.07
C PHE A 41 6.09 -9.55 17.86
N HIS A 42 7.21 -9.91 17.23
CA HIS A 42 8.28 -9.02 16.84
C HIS A 42 8.45 -9.04 15.32
N ALA A 43 8.40 -7.87 14.69
CA ALA A 43 8.55 -7.74 13.24
C ALA A 43 9.32 -6.47 12.87
N ARG A 44 10.16 -6.56 11.83
CA ARG A 44 10.82 -5.41 11.20
C ARG A 44 10.41 -5.29 9.76
N LEU A 45 10.00 -4.09 9.35
CA LEU A 45 9.53 -3.79 8.00
C LEU A 45 10.46 -2.79 7.33
N THR A 46 10.72 -2.98 6.05
CA THR A 46 11.47 -2.02 5.23
C THR A 46 10.52 -1.38 4.24
N VAL A 47 10.33 -0.08 4.34
CA VAL A 47 9.58 0.74 3.39
C VAL A 47 10.55 1.59 2.57
N LYS A 48 10.22 1.81 1.30
CA LYS A 48 10.99 2.65 0.37
C LYS A 48 10.04 3.40 -0.55
N PRO A 49 10.39 4.59 -1.04
CA PRO A 49 9.68 5.20 -2.15
C PRO A 49 9.91 4.39 -3.44
N GLY A 50 8.90 4.30 -4.29
CA GLY A 50 8.96 3.58 -5.54
C GLY A 50 7.89 4.04 -6.52
N ARG A 51 7.71 3.32 -7.63
CA ARG A 51 6.68 3.61 -8.64
C ARG A 51 6.04 2.32 -9.13
N GLY A 52 4.74 2.38 -9.41
CA GLY A 52 4.00 1.27 -9.99
C GLY A 52 3.90 0.08 -9.04
N TYR A 53 4.23 -1.10 -9.57
CA TYR A 53 4.16 -2.38 -8.88
C TYR A 53 5.49 -3.11 -9.08
N VAL A 54 6.04 -3.66 -8.00
CA VAL A 54 7.29 -4.43 -8.01
C VAL A 54 7.02 -5.79 -7.36
N GLN A 55 7.40 -6.87 -8.03
CA GLN A 55 7.19 -8.22 -7.51
C GLN A 55 8.16 -8.55 -6.38
N ALA A 56 7.75 -9.46 -5.48
CA ALA A 56 8.59 -9.95 -4.39
C ALA A 56 9.94 -10.50 -4.87
N ASP A 57 9.97 -11.15 -6.04
CA ASP A 57 11.21 -11.68 -6.62
C ASP A 57 12.20 -10.57 -7.00
N GLU A 58 11.72 -9.41 -7.46
CA GLU A 58 12.55 -8.25 -7.77
C GLU A 58 13.08 -7.55 -6.51
N ASN A 59 12.41 -7.75 -5.37
CA ASN A 59 12.85 -7.25 -4.08
C ASN A 59 13.96 -8.11 -3.44
N LYS A 60 14.24 -9.30 -3.97
CA LYS A 60 15.35 -10.15 -3.51
C LYS A 60 16.69 -9.49 -3.83
N LYS A 61 17.62 -9.60 -2.89
CA LYS A 61 19.01 -9.19 -3.08
C LYS A 61 19.94 -10.34 -2.73
N GLU A 62 21.09 -10.41 -3.40
CA GLU A 62 22.10 -11.43 -3.13
C GLU A 62 22.64 -11.37 -1.69
N ASP A 63 22.66 -10.17 -1.09
CA ASP A 63 23.13 -9.90 0.27
C ASP A 63 22.01 -9.92 1.33
N MET A 64 20.81 -10.40 0.97
CA MET A 64 19.67 -10.41 1.89
C MET A 64 19.90 -11.40 3.06
N PRO A 65 19.79 -10.95 4.33
CA PRO A 65 19.97 -11.83 5.48
C PRO A 65 18.94 -12.96 5.54
N ILE A 66 19.33 -14.09 6.13
CA ILE A 66 18.43 -15.20 6.42
C ILE A 66 17.30 -14.72 7.32
N GLY A 67 16.06 -15.11 7.00
CA GLY A 67 14.86 -14.75 7.75
C GLY A 67 14.16 -13.49 7.27
N VAL A 68 14.71 -12.78 6.27
CA VAL A 68 13.99 -11.69 5.59
C VAL A 68 13.08 -12.29 4.51
N LEU A 69 11.81 -11.90 4.55
CA LEU A 69 10.81 -12.32 3.57
C LEU A 69 10.52 -11.16 2.62
N PRO A 70 10.88 -11.24 1.34
CA PRO A 70 10.48 -10.24 0.36
C PRO A 70 8.99 -10.39 0.06
N VAL A 71 8.31 -9.26 -0.11
CA VAL A 71 6.89 -9.17 -0.46
C VAL A 71 6.72 -8.26 -1.66
N ASP A 72 5.58 -8.37 -2.35
CA ASP A 72 5.24 -7.45 -3.43
C ASP A 72 5.15 -6.01 -2.90
N SER A 73 5.60 -5.04 -3.68
CA SER A 73 5.55 -3.62 -3.34
C SER A 73 4.60 -2.89 -4.26
N ILE A 74 3.45 -2.49 -3.72
CA ILE A 74 2.44 -1.70 -4.41
C ILE A 74 2.73 -0.23 -4.10
N TYR A 75 3.46 0.43 -5.00
CA TYR A 75 3.81 1.85 -4.85
C TYR A 75 2.76 2.78 -5.47
N THR A 76 1.91 2.26 -6.36
CA THR A 76 0.87 3.06 -7.00
C THR A 76 -0.24 3.42 -6.00
N PRO A 77 -0.56 4.72 -5.82
CA PRO A 77 -1.67 5.14 -4.97
C PRO A 77 -3.03 4.88 -5.65
N VAL A 78 -3.03 4.55 -6.95
CA VAL A 78 -4.21 4.28 -7.74
C VAL A 78 -4.56 2.79 -7.68
N ARG A 79 -5.75 2.48 -7.15
CA ARG A 79 -6.27 1.11 -7.02
C ARG A 79 -7.02 0.66 -8.27
N ARG A 80 -7.73 1.58 -8.91
CA ARG A 80 -8.56 1.28 -10.08
C ARG A 80 -8.70 2.52 -10.95
N VAL A 81 -8.71 2.31 -12.26
CA VAL A 81 -9.07 3.32 -13.26
C VAL A 81 -10.13 2.72 -14.17
N ASN A 82 -11.17 3.49 -14.46
CA ASN A 82 -12.18 3.20 -15.46
C ASN A 82 -12.32 4.41 -16.39
N TYR A 83 -12.59 4.18 -17.66
CA TYR A 83 -12.85 5.27 -18.59
C TYR A 83 -13.89 4.87 -19.63
N GLN A 84 -14.64 5.87 -20.08
CA GLN A 84 -15.65 5.73 -21.11
C GLN A 84 -15.54 6.88 -22.10
N VAL A 85 -15.60 6.55 -23.39
CA VAL A 85 -15.63 7.53 -24.49
C VAL A 85 -17.00 7.47 -25.14
N GLU A 86 -17.63 8.62 -25.32
CA GLU A 86 -18.91 8.75 -26.01
C GLU A 86 -18.85 9.91 -27.01
N ASN A 87 -19.52 9.76 -28.16
CA ASN A 87 -19.65 10.85 -29.11
C ASN A 87 -20.44 12.00 -28.48
N THR A 88 -20.00 13.22 -28.71
CA THR A 88 -20.65 14.42 -28.20
C THR A 88 -20.81 15.46 -29.29
N ARG A 89 -21.96 16.13 -29.29
CA ARG A 89 -22.21 17.25 -30.20
C ARG A 89 -21.91 18.56 -29.49
N VAL A 90 -20.99 19.33 -30.04
CA VAL A 90 -20.67 20.69 -29.55
C VAL A 90 -21.17 21.69 -30.59
N GLY A 91 -22.31 22.32 -30.29
CA GLY A 91 -22.98 23.22 -31.21
C GLY A 91 -23.46 22.49 -32.47
N ARG A 92 -22.92 22.85 -33.64
CA ARG A 92 -23.28 22.24 -34.93
C ARG A 92 -22.37 21.07 -35.35
N ARG A 93 -21.27 20.83 -34.63
CA ARG A 93 -20.29 19.77 -34.94
C ARG A 93 -20.54 18.55 -34.05
N ASP A 94 -20.55 17.36 -34.65
CA ASP A 94 -20.87 16.07 -34.03
C ASP A 94 -19.72 15.05 -34.08
N ASP A 95 -18.52 15.51 -34.40
CA ASP A 95 -17.28 14.74 -34.51
C ASP A 95 -16.40 14.84 -33.25
N PHE A 96 -16.94 15.32 -32.13
CA PHE A 96 -16.22 15.39 -30.87
C PHE A 96 -16.42 14.14 -30.02
N ASP A 97 -15.37 13.74 -29.31
CA ASP A 97 -15.44 12.72 -28.28
C ASP A 97 -15.48 13.35 -26.88
N LYS A 98 -16.34 12.81 -26.00
CA LYS A 98 -16.33 13.09 -24.57
C LYS A 98 -15.72 11.91 -23.84
N LEU A 99 -14.62 12.16 -23.13
CA LEU A 99 -13.97 11.21 -22.24
C LEU A 99 -14.43 11.43 -20.80
N THR A 100 -14.95 10.38 -20.17
CA THR A 100 -15.23 10.33 -18.73
C THR A 100 -14.26 9.35 -18.08
N MET A 101 -13.56 9.75 -17.03
CA MET A 101 -12.64 8.90 -16.27
C MET A 101 -13.03 8.84 -14.81
N GLU A 102 -12.97 7.64 -14.24
CA GLU A 102 -13.16 7.38 -12.82
C GLU A 102 -11.87 6.77 -12.26
N ILE A 103 -11.31 7.38 -11.23
CA ILE A 103 -10.04 6.97 -10.62
C ILE A 103 -10.29 6.76 -9.12
N TRP A 104 -10.01 5.55 -8.64
CA TRP A 104 -10.10 5.21 -7.22
C TRP A 104 -8.68 5.12 -6.65
N THR A 105 -8.42 5.90 -5.61
CA THR A 105 -7.12 5.98 -4.94
C THR A 105 -7.19 5.39 -3.54
N ASP A 106 -6.03 5.15 -2.94
CA ASP A 106 -5.89 4.62 -1.58
C ASP A 106 -5.77 5.72 -0.51
N GLY A 107 -5.84 6.99 -0.89
CA GLY A 107 -5.78 8.14 0.01
C GLY A 107 -4.37 8.68 0.30
N SER A 108 -3.33 8.14 -0.35
CA SER A 108 -1.95 8.62 -0.21
C SER A 108 -1.55 9.81 -1.10
N ILE A 109 -2.52 10.37 -1.83
CA ILE A 109 -2.40 11.60 -2.63
C ILE A 109 -3.51 12.59 -2.31
#